data_AF-A0A1B3B8J3-F1
#
_entry.id   AF-A0A1B3B8J3-F1
#
_cell.length_a   1.000
_cell.length_b   1.000
_cell.length_c   1.000
_cell.angle_alpha   90.00
_cell.angle_beta   90.00
_cell.angle_gamma   90.00
#
_symmetry.space_group_name_H-M   'P 1'
#
loop_
_entity.id
_entity.type
_entity.pdbx_description
1 polymer ?
#
loop_
_entity_poly.entity_id
_entity_poly.type
_entity_poly.pdbx_seq_one_letter_code
_entity_poly.pdbx_strand_id
1 'polypeptide(L)'
;MNKSVMVKQIETMLEMQNAMNTKVHDDWFEQNYEWYRAIWIECAEMLEHYGWKWWKSQKPDVDQVKMELVDIFHFGLSSRIDGKLSFYEIAEELANEMSEPQVKDDFKQTLEVLAGQAVMYQHFDGASFAGCMQQIEMPFDDLFKSYVGKNTLNFFRQDMGYKEGTYIKEWYGKEDNEVLVEILHKLDAEEDDFKHLVYQGLADNYPRPE
;
A
#
# COMPACT_ATOMS: atom_id res chain seq x y z
N MET A 1 7.55 -4.84 -17.82
CA MET A 1 7.32 -6.14 -17.14
C MET A 1 6.46 -7.02 -18.03
N ASN A 2 6.61 -8.35 -17.97
CA ASN A 2 5.69 -9.26 -18.66
C ASN A 2 4.32 -9.20 -17.97
N LYS A 3 3.25 -8.92 -18.71
CA LYS A 3 1.88 -8.85 -18.18
C LYS A 3 1.48 -10.09 -17.38
N SER A 4 1.89 -11.28 -17.81
CA SER A 4 1.61 -12.52 -17.08
C SER A 4 2.28 -12.57 -15.70
N VAL A 5 3.44 -11.94 -15.52
CA VAL A 5 4.12 -11.82 -14.22
C VAL A 5 3.37 -10.83 -13.33
N MET A 6 3.00 -9.68 -13.88
CA MET A 6 2.22 -8.67 -13.17
C MET A 6 0.89 -9.23 -12.65
N VAL A 7 0.13 -9.95 -13.48
CA VAL A 7 -1.15 -10.58 -13.07
C VAL A 7 -0.94 -11.52 -11.89
N LYS A 8 0.06 -12.40 -11.93
CA LYS A 8 0.36 -13.32 -10.82
C LYS A 8 0.74 -12.59 -9.54
N GLN A 9 1.51 -11.52 -9.64
CA GLN A 9 1.89 -10.70 -8.48
C GLN A 9 0.67 -9.98 -7.90
N ILE A 10 -0.22 -9.41 -8.72
CA ILE A 10 -1.48 -8.80 -8.25
C ILE A 10 -2.39 -9.84 -7.59
N GLU A 11 -2.53 -11.03 -8.19
CA GLU A 11 -3.29 -12.14 -7.62
C GLU A 11 -2.76 -12.52 -6.23
N THR A 12 -1.44 -12.66 -6.10
CA THR A 12 -0.78 -12.90 -4.80
C THR A 12 -1.09 -11.79 -3.80
N MET A 13 -1.04 -10.52 -4.22
CA MET A 13 -1.36 -9.39 -3.35
C MET A 13 -2.84 -9.37 -2.94
N LEU A 14 -3.77 -9.78 -3.82
CA LEU A 14 -5.19 -9.92 -3.49
C LEU A 14 -5.43 -11.01 -2.44
N GLU A 15 -4.77 -12.16 -2.55
CA GLU A 15 -4.82 -13.22 -1.55
C GLU A 15 -4.32 -12.72 -0.18
N MET A 16 -3.19 -12.01 -0.17
CA MET A 16 -2.62 -11.40 1.02
C MET A 16 -3.53 -10.32 1.61
N GLN A 17 -4.17 -9.51 0.78
CA GLN A 17 -5.11 -8.48 1.23
C GLN A 17 -6.35 -9.10 1.86
N ASN A 18 -6.91 -10.14 1.24
CA ASN A 18 -8.05 -10.86 1.79
C ASN A 18 -7.72 -11.47 3.16
N ALA A 19 -6.56 -12.09 3.30
CA ALA A 19 -6.08 -12.62 4.58
C ALA A 19 -5.91 -11.51 5.63
N MET A 20 -5.34 -10.37 5.24
CA MET A 20 -5.15 -9.22 6.14
C MET A 20 -6.50 -8.63 6.58
N ASN A 21 -7.45 -8.46 5.67
CA ASN A 21 -8.78 -7.95 6.00
C ASN A 21 -9.52 -8.92 6.95
N THR A 22 -9.40 -10.23 6.70
CA THR A 22 -9.95 -11.28 7.58
C THR A 22 -9.32 -11.22 8.98
N LYS A 23 -8.01 -10.97 9.07
CA LYS A 23 -7.31 -10.79 10.35
C LYS A 23 -7.86 -9.60 11.14
N VAL A 24 -8.25 -8.51 10.47
CA VAL A 24 -8.88 -7.34 11.12
C VAL A 24 -10.31 -7.67 11.56
N HIS A 25 -11.07 -8.36 10.70
CA HIS A 25 -12.45 -8.76 10.95
C HIS A 25 -12.82 -10.01 10.14
N ASP A 26 -13.28 -11.08 10.79
CA ASP A 26 -13.59 -12.36 10.12
C ASP A 26 -14.60 -12.18 8.97
N ASP A 27 -15.69 -11.43 9.22
CA ASP A 27 -16.72 -11.12 8.21
C ASP A 27 -16.51 -9.76 7.53
N TRP A 28 -15.25 -9.34 7.30
CA TRP A 28 -14.92 -7.99 6.78
C TRP A 28 -15.69 -7.63 5.51
N PHE A 29 -15.95 -8.62 4.66
CA PHE A 29 -16.65 -8.42 3.40
C PHE A 29 -18.10 -7.94 3.61
N GLU A 30 -18.79 -8.44 4.63
CA GLU A 30 -20.17 -8.06 4.96
C GLU A 30 -20.26 -6.68 5.66
N GLN A 31 -19.13 -6.14 6.12
CA GLN A 31 -19.11 -4.86 6.83
C GLN A 31 -19.31 -3.66 5.90
N ASN A 32 -19.21 -3.85 4.58
CA ASN A 32 -19.36 -2.81 3.58
C ASN A 32 -18.53 -1.56 3.91
N TYR A 33 -17.25 -1.78 4.23
CA TYR A 33 -16.33 -0.71 4.60
C TYR A 33 -16.16 0.30 3.47
N GLU A 34 -16.02 1.55 3.87
CA GLU A 34 -16.00 2.69 2.96
C GLU A 34 -14.55 2.94 2.50
N TRP A 35 -13.99 1.98 1.78
CA TRP A 35 -12.57 1.93 1.35
C TRP A 35 -12.12 3.21 0.65
N TYR A 36 -13.03 3.85 -0.09
CA TYR A 36 -12.76 5.11 -0.78
C TYR A 36 -12.29 6.24 0.16
N ARG A 37 -12.72 6.22 1.44
CA ARG A 37 -12.27 7.19 2.44
C ARG A 37 -10.82 6.95 2.80
N ALA A 38 -10.42 5.70 2.98
CA ALA A 38 -9.04 5.34 3.27
C ALA A 38 -8.15 5.73 2.09
N ILE A 39 -8.53 5.35 0.86
CA ILE A 39 -7.81 5.74 -0.36
C ILE A 39 -7.61 7.27 -0.45
N TRP A 40 -8.66 8.05 -0.23
CA TRP A 40 -8.57 9.51 -0.26
C TRP A 40 -7.65 10.08 0.83
N ILE A 41 -7.72 9.54 2.06
CA ILE A 41 -6.85 9.97 3.16
C ILE A 41 -5.40 9.66 2.83
N GLU A 42 -5.08 8.46 2.35
CA GLU A 42 -3.70 8.12 1.96
C GLU A 42 -3.21 8.95 0.77
N CYS A 43 -4.09 9.34 -0.16
CA CYS A 43 -3.74 10.34 -1.18
C CYS A 43 -3.34 11.69 -0.54
N ALA A 44 -4.03 12.12 0.51
CA ALA A 44 -3.69 13.36 1.21
C ALA A 44 -2.38 13.24 2.01
N GLU A 45 -2.13 12.10 2.65
CA GLU A 45 -0.87 11.81 3.36
C GLU A 45 0.30 11.76 2.36
N MET A 46 0.14 11.07 1.23
CA MET A 46 1.12 11.03 0.15
C MET A 46 1.46 12.44 -0.39
N LEU A 47 0.44 13.30 -0.55
CA LEU A 47 0.64 14.69 -1.00
C LEU A 47 1.42 15.53 0.02
N GLU A 48 1.19 15.30 1.32
CA GLU A 48 1.91 15.98 2.40
C GLU A 48 3.40 15.61 2.39
N HIS A 49 3.74 14.33 2.23
CA HIS A 49 5.12 13.85 2.09
C HIS A 49 5.80 14.32 0.80
N TYR A 50 5.05 14.43 -0.30
CA TYR A 50 5.58 14.94 -1.57
C TYR A 50 5.89 16.44 -1.51
N GLY A 51 5.04 17.22 -0.84
CA GLY A 51 5.19 18.67 -0.70
C GLY A 51 4.35 19.45 -1.70
N TRP A 52 3.47 20.29 -1.17
CA TRP A 52 2.48 21.06 -1.92
C TRP A 52 2.34 22.51 -1.43
N LYS A 53 2.87 22.83 -0.24
CA LYS A 53 2.69 24.11 0.45
C LYS A 53 3.56 25.16 -0.22
N TRP A 54 2.94 26.01 -1.05
CA TRP A 54 3.63 27.10 -1.73
C TRP A 54 4.19 28.19 -0.78
N TRP A 55 3.76 28.21 0.49
CA TRP A 55 4.20 29.19 1.49
C TRP A 55 5.29 28.68 2.43
N LYS A 56 5.76 27.43 2.29
CA LYS A 56 6.78 26.83 3.15
C LYS A 56 7.73 25.98 2.30
N SER A 57 9.04 26.12 2.48
CA SER A 57 10.00 25.23 1.82
C SER A 57 9.76 23.78 2.30
N GLN A 58 9.68 22.85 1.34
CA GLN A 58 9.50 21.42 1.56
C GLN A 58 10.48 20.66 0.67
N LYS A 59 10.96 19.54 1.17
CA LYS A 59 11.70 18.56 0.38
C LYS A 59 10.86 17.28 0.39
N PRO A 60 10.57 16.67 -0.77
CA PRO A 60 9.86 15.41 -0.82
C PRO A 60 10.57 14.34 0.00
N ASP A 61 9.82 13.61 0.82
CA ASP A 61 10.26 12.36 1.45
C ASP A 61 9.84 11.19 0.56
N VAL A 62 10.74 10.79 -0.34
CA VAL A 62 10.44 9.81 -1.39
C VAL A 62 10.06 8.44 -0.81
N ASP A 63 10.66 8.04 0.30
CA ASP A 63 10.40 6.73 0.91
C ASP A 63 9.00 6.72 1.53
N GLN A 64 8.59 7.79 2.21
CA GLN A 64 7.22 7.93 2.71
C GLN A 64 6.20 8.04 1.58
N VAL A 65 6.49 8.81 0.52
CA VAL A 65 5.63 8.88 -0.66
C VAL A 65 5.37 7.49 -1.26
N LYS A 66 6.40 6.64 -1.35
CA LYS A 66 6.25 5.25 -1.81
C LYS A 66 5.44 4.40 -0.83
N MET A 67 5.62 4.58 0.48
CA MET A 67 4.82 3.86 1.50
C MET A 67 3.34 4.23 1.43
N GLU A 68 3.01 5.51 1.26
CA GLU A 68 1.62 5.93 1.12
C GLU A 68 0.98 5.42 -0.18
N LEU A 69 1.76 5.32 -1.26
CA LEU A 69 1.27 4.66 -2.48
C LEU A 69 0.93 3.18 -2.23
N VAL A 70 1.73 2.49 -1.41
CA VAL A 70 1.47 1.09 -1.03
C VAL A 70 0.21 0.99 -0.15
N ASP A 71 -0.03 1.94 0.75
CA ASP A 71 -1.23 1.98 1.58
C ASP A 71 -2.50 2.24 0.73
N ILE A 72 -2.42 3.17 -0.22
CA ILE A 72 -3.47 3.36 -1.24
C ILE A 72 -3.76 2.03 -1.95
N PHE A 73 -2.73 1.26 -2.32
CA PHE A 73 -2.92 -0.01 -3.00
C PHE A 73 -3.60 -1.07 -2.13
N HIS A 74 -3.29 -1.14 -0.82
CA HIS A 74 -3.99 -2.06 0.10
C HIS A 74 -5.50 -1.80 0.12
N PHE A 75 -5.90 -0.54 0.24
CA PHE A 75 -7.31 -0.16 0.22
C PHE A 75 -7.93 -0.29 -1.18
N GLY A 76 -7.14 -0.03 -2.23
CA GLY A 76 -7.52 -0.26 -3.61
C GLY A 76 -7.88 -1.72 -3.88
N LEU A 77 -7.00 -2.66 -3.51
CA LEU A 77 -7.23 -4.09 -3.61
C LEU A 77 -8.45 -4.53 -2.79
N SER A 78 -8.57 -4.03 -1.54
CA SER A 78 -9.72 -4.33 -0.69
C SER A 78 -11.04 -3.89 -1.31
N SER A 79 -11.06 -2.75 -2.00
CA SER A 79 -12.23 -2.23 -2.71
C SER A 79 -12.60 -3.03 -3.98
N ARG A 80 -11.64 -3.74 -4.58
CA ARG A 80 -11.83 -4.51 -5.81
C ARG A 80 -12.36 -5.92 -5.57
N ILE A 81 -12.10 -6.49 -4.39
CA ILE A 81 -12.64 -7.79 -4.00
C ILE A 81 -14.16 -7.63 -3.84
N ASP A 82 -14.92 -8.28 -4.73
CA ASP A 82 -16.38 -8.14 -4.83
C ASP A 82 -17.15 -9.44 -4.50
N GLY A 83 -16.42 -10.50 -4.12
CA GLY A 83 -16.98 -11.82 -3.80
C GLY A 83 -17.60 -12.57 -4.99
N LYS A 84 -17.46 -12.06 -6.21
CA LYS A 84 -18.00 -12.67 -7.44
C LYS A 84 -16.89 -13.11 -8.38
N LEU A 85 -15.94 -12.22 -8.64
CA LEU A 85 -14.78 -12.51 -9.49
C LEU A 85 -13.73 -13.27 -8.69
N SER A 86 -13.02 -14.16 -9.36
CA SER A 86 -11.80 -14.76 -8.82
C SER A 86 -10.68 -13.71 -8.70
N PHE A 87 -9.71 -13.95 -7.83
CA PHE A 87 -8.55 -13.06 -7.72
C PHE A 87 -7.76 -12.95 -9.03
N TYR A 88 -7.69 -14.03 -9.82
CA TYR A 88 -7.10 -13.98 -11.16
C TYR A 88 -7.83 -13.01 -12.09
N GLU A 89 -9.17 -13.03 -12.12
CA GLU A 89 -9.97 -12.13 -12.97
C GLU A 89 -9.79 -10.67 -12.55
N ILE A 90 -9.85 -10.38 -11.25
CA ILE A 90 -9.58 -9.04 -10.71
C ILE A 90 -8.15 -8.59 -11.05
N ALA A 91 -7.18 -9.50 -10.92
CA ALA A 91 -5.79 -9.22 -11.23
C ALA A 91 -5.57 -8.93 -12.72
N GLU A 92 -6.25 -9.64 -13.62
CA GLU A 92 -6.19 -9.40 -15.05
C GLU A 92 -6.78 -8.04 -15.42
N GLU A 93 -7.95 -7.69 -14.87
CA GLU A 93 -8.56 -6.37 -15.05
C GLU A 93 -7.63 -5.25 -14.56
N LEU A 94 -7.11 -5.37 -13.34
CA LEU A 94 -6.24 -4.34 -12.77
C LEU A 94 -4.91 -4.23 -13.53
N ALA A 95 -4.31 -5.36 -13.95
CA ALA A 95 -3.11 -5.34 -14.77
C ALA A 95 -3.34 -4.68 -16.15
N ASN A 96 -4.53 -4.82 -16.74
CA ASN A 96 -4.91 -4.13 -17.97
C ASN A 96 -4.94 -2.63 -17.76
N GLU A 97 -5.64 -2.17 -16.73
CA GLU A 97 -5.73 -0.74 -16.39
C GLU A 97 -4.35 -0.14 -16.10
N MET A 98 -3.54 -0.82 -15.29
CA MET A 98 -2.19 -0.38 -14.94
C MET A 98 -1.20 -0.40 -16.13
N SER A 99 -1.51 -1.13 -17.21
CA SER A 99 -0.70 -1.15 -18.43
C SER A 99 -0.89 0.10 -19.29
N GLU A 100 -1.91 0.92 -19.01
CA GLU A 100 -2.17 2.20 -19.68
C GLU A 100 -2.16 3.35 -18.66
N PRO A 101 -1.00 3.75 -18.11
CA PRO A 101 -0.93 4.76 -17.06
C PRO A 101 -1.52 6.10 -17.50
N GLN A 102 -2.39 6.65 -16.66
CA GLN A 102 -2.92 7.99 -16.84
C GLN A 102 -2.05 8.99 -16.08
N VAL A 103 -1.33 9.86 -16.81
CA VAL A 103 -0.50 10.92 -16.24
C VAL A 103 -1.07 12.31 -16.54
N LYS A 104 -0.87 13.24 -15.60
CA LYS A 104 -1.08 14.68 -15.79
C LYS A 104 0.26 15.42 -15.86
N ASP A 105 0.22 16.76 -15.93
CA ASP A 105 1.42 17.58 -16.10
C ASP A 105 2.43 17.40 -14.96
N ASP A 106 1.93 17.16 -13.75
CA ASP A 106 2.77 16.84 -12.59
C ASP A 106 2.11 15.79 -11.67
N PHE A 107 2.93 15.25 -10.76
CA PHE A 107 2.54 14.22 -9.79
C PHE A 107 1.29 14.58 -8.98
N LYS A 108 1.17 15.83 -8.51
CA LYS A 108 0.04 16.25 -7.66
C LYS A 108 -1.26 16.17 -8.42
N GLN A 109 -1.26 16.61 -9.68
CA GLN A 109 -2.44 16.52 -10.53
C GLN A 109 -2.83 15.07 -10.86
N THR A 110 -1.86 14.18 -11.04
CA THR A 110 -2.15 12.75 -11.24
C THR A 110 -2.75 12.13 -9.97
N LEU A 111 -2.20 12.46 -8.80
CA LEU A 111 -2.72 12.05 -7.50
C LEU A 111 -4.14 12.60 -7.26
N GLU A 112 -4.40 13.85 -7.64
CA GLU A 112 -5.74 14.47 -7.58
C GLU A 112 -6.76 13.72 -8.44
N VAL A 113 -6.36 13.15 -9.60
CA VAL A 113 -7.25 12.29 -10.38
C VAL A 113 -7.59 11.03 -9.58
N LEU A 114 -6.60 10.31 -9.07
CA LEU A 114 -6.81 9.08 -8.29
C LEU A 114 -7.72 9.34 -7.08
N ALA A 115 -7.42 10.41 -6.35
CA ALA A 115 -8.19 10.86 -5.20
C ALA A 115 -9.62 11.27 -5.60
N GLY A 116 -9.79 11.92 -6.74
CA GLY A 116 -11.08 12.27 -7.33
C GLY A 116 -11.91 11.05 -7.72
N GLN A 117 -11.30 10.01 -8.30
CA GLN A 117 -11.97 8.75 -8.63
C GLN A 117 -12.50 8.06 -7.36
N ALA A 118 -11.69 8.04 -6.31
CA ALA A 118 -12.09 7.50 -5.02
C ALA A 118 -13.29 8.26 -4.42
N VAL A 119 -13.20 9.59 -4.26
CA VAL A 119 -14.25 10.35 -3.54
C VAL A 119 -15.53 10.51 -4.36
N MET A 120 -15.42 10.73 -5.67
CA MET A 120 -16.58 11.05 -6.51
C MET A 120 -17.33 9.79 -6.97
N TYR A 121 -16.61 8.68 -7.18
CA TYR A 121 -17.18 7.47 -7.78
C TYR A 121 -17.01 6.22 -6.90
N GLN A 122 -16.43 6.34 -5.70
CA GLN A 122 -16.11 5.22 -4.81
C GLN A 122 -15.27 4.14 -5.51
N HIS A 123 -14.40 4.59 -6.42
CA HIS A 123 -13.67 3.72 -7.33
C HIS A 123 -12.16 3.89 -7.16
N PHE A 124 -11.47 2.76 -6.98
CA PHE A 124 -10.02 2.71 -7.12
C PHE A 124 -9.66 2.56 -8.60
N ASP A 125 -9.02 3.58 -9.20
CA ASP A 125 -8.68 3.63 -10.63
C ASP A 125 -7.22 3.18 -10.86
N GLY A 126 -7.03 2.01 -11.49
CA GLY A 126 -5.71 1.42 -11.70
C GLY A 126 -4.80 2.22 -12.64
N ALA A 127 -5.38 2.91 -13.63
CA ALA A 127 -4.63 3.72 -14.59
C ALA A 127 -3.99 4.96 -13.93
N SER A 128 -4.74 5.67 -13.09
CA SER A 128 -4.27 6.84 -12.33
C SER A 128 -3.27 6.43 -11.25
N PHE A 129 -3.48 5.27 -10.61
CA PHE A 129 -2.52 4.68 -9.69
C PHE A 129 -1.17 4.37 -10.37
N ALA A 130 -1.21 3.70 -11.54
CA ALA A 130 -0.01 3.46 -12.33
C ALA A 130 0.66 4.74 -12.83
N GLY A 131 -0.12 5.79 -13.11
CA GLY A 131 0.39 7.12 -13.42
C GLY A 131 1.19 7.73 -12.27
N CYS A 132 0.71 7.58 -11.04
CA CYS A 132 1.44 8.00 -9.83
C CYS A 132 2.76 7.23 -9.69
N MET A 133 2.74 5.89 -9.84
CA MET A 133 3.94 5.04 -9.83
C MET A 133 4.98 5.53 -10.84
N GLN A 134 4.53 5.82 -12.07
CA GLN A 134 5.40 6.28 -13.15
C GLN A 134 6.09 7.61 -12.80
N GLN A 135 5.37 8.57 -12.22
CA GLN A 135 5.90 9.90 -11.91
C GLN A 135 6.80 9.94 -10.68
N ILE A 136 6.70 8.95 -9.78
CA ILE A 136 7.63 8.78 -8.65
C ILE A 136 8.73 7.74 -8.94
N GLU A 137 8.83 7.27 -10.19
CA GLU A 137 9.82 6.28 -10.64
C GLU A 137 9.83 5.01 -9.78
N MET A 138 8.64 4.46 -9.48
CA MET A 138 8.48 3.21 -8.74
C MET A 138 8.14 2.06 -9.72
N PRO A 139 9.10 1.18 -10.07
CA PRO A 139 8.83 -0.04 -10.81
C PRO A 139 7.80 -0.93 -10.12
N PHE A 140 7.10 -1.76 -10.89
CA PHE A 140 6.12 -2.69 -10.34
C PHE A 140 6.74 -3.73 -9.39
N ASP A 141 7.98 -4.17 -9.64
CA ASP A 141 8.68 -5.06 -8.70
C ASP A 141 8.89 -4.39 -7.33
N ASP A 142 9.22 -3.09 -7.31
CA ASP A 142 9.36 -2.33 -6.06
C ASP A 142 8.01 -2.19 -5.35
N LEU A 143 6.91 -2.02 -6.10
CA LEU A 143 5.55 -2.04 -5.53
C LEU A 143 5.26 -3.38 -4.88
N PHE A 144 5.51 -4.49 -5.58
CA PHE A 144 5.26 -5.82 -5.04
C PHE A 144 6.06 -6.07 -3.76
N LYS A 145 7.37 -5.75 -3.77
CA LYS A 145 8.26 -5.90 -2.60
C LYS A 145 7.78 -5.05 -1.41
N SER A 146 7.48 -3.79 -1.67
CA SER A 146 7.01 -2.85 -0.64
C SER A 146 5.65 -3.26 -0.09
N TYR A 147 4.75 -3.75 -0.95
CA TYR A 147 3.45 -4.28 -0.57
C TYR A 147 3.58 -5.48 0.35
N VAL A 148 4.40 -6.48 0.01
CA VAL A 148 4.63 -7.65 0.87
C VAL A 148 5.20 -7.23 2.22
N GLY A 149 6.14 -6.28 2.23
CA GLY A 149 6.69 -5.70 3.45
C GLY A 149 5.62 -5.01 4.32
N LYS A 150 4.82 -4.12 3.72
CA LYS A 150 3.79 -3.35 4.42
C LYS A 150 2.62 -4.22 4.88
N ASN A 151 2.23 -5.22 4.09
CA ASN A 151 1.26 -6.23 4.50
C ASN A 151 1.76 -6.98 5.75
N THR A 152 3.04 -7.34 5.78
CA THR A 152 3.66 -7.99 6.95
C THR A 152 3.67 -7.08 8.18
N LEU A 153 3.99 -5.80 8.00
CA LEU A 153 3.86 -4.80 9.07
C LEU A 153 2.41 -4.66 9.56
N ASN A 154 1.43 -4.69 8.67
CA ASN A 154 0.02 -4.63 9.05
C ASN A 154 -0.43 -5.86 9.86
N PHE A 155 0.02 -7.06 9.50
CA PHE A 155 -0.18 -8.26 10.33
C PHE A 155 0.48 -8.10 11.70
N PHE A 156 1.74 -7.66 11.72
CA PHE A 156 2.50 -7.43 12.95
C PHE A 156 1.80 -6.42 13.87
N ARG A 157 1.27 -5.32 13.32
CA ARG A 157 0.44 -4.34 14.04
C ARG A 157 -0.73 -5.03 14.75
N GLN A 158 -1.50 -5.85 14.03
CA GLN A 158 -2.63 -6.57 14.62
C GLN A 158 -2.19 -7.57 15.70
N ASP A 159 -1.09 -8.29 15.50
CA ASP A 159 -0.54 -9.23 16.50
C ASP A 159 -0.04 -8.54 17.77
N MET A 160 0.38 -7.29 17.66
CA MET A 160 0.85 -6.44 18.77
C MET A 160 -0.22 -5.51 19.35
N GLY A 161 -1.48 -5.72 18.98
CA GLY A 161 -2.63 -5.11 19.62
C GLY A 161 -3.06 -3.75 19.05
N TYR A 162 -2.95 -3.57 17.73
CA TYR A 162 -3.39 -2.33 17.06
C TYR A 162 -4.88 -2.06 17.25
N LYS A 163 -5.71 -3.11 17.22
CA LYS A 163 -7.17 -3.00 17.42
C LYS A 163 -7.52 -2.69 18.87
N GLU A 164 -6.70 -3.20 19.80
CA GLU A 164 -6.79 -2.99 21.25
C GLU A 164 -6.22 -1.63 21.68
N GLY A 165 -5.52 -0.93 20.78
CA GLY A 165 -4.88 0.35 21.05
C GLY A 165 -3.62 0.25 21.90
N THR A 166 -3.03 -0.94 22.05
CA THR A 166 -1.78 -1.16 22.80
C THR A 166 -0.54 -1.08 21.92
N TYR A 167 -0.70 -1.12 20.60
CA TYR A 167 0.40 -1.03 19.67
C TYR A 167 1.11 0.33 19.72
N ILE A 168 2.44 0.28 19.82
CA ILE A 168 3.30 1.46 19.70
C ILE A 168 3.65 1.69 18.22
N LYS A 169 3.18 2.79 17.63
CA LYS A 169 3.49 3.17 16.23
C LYS A 169 4.86 3.84 16.08
N GLU A 170 5.32 4.55 17.11
CA GLU A 170 6.62 5.23 17.12
C GLU A 170 7.67 4.40 17.88
N TRP A 171 8.64 3.85 17.16
CA TRP A 171 9.67 2.97 17.68
C TRP A 171 10.95 3.77 17.89
N TYR A 172 11.28 4.07 19.15
CA TYR A 172 12.49 4.81 19.53
C TYR A 172 12.66 6.15 18.78
N GLY A 173 11.56 6.86 18.53
CA GLY A 173 11.55 8.17 17.84
C GLY A 173 11.44 8.10 16.32
N LYS A 174 11.17 6.93 15.73
CA LYS A 174 10.88 6.75 14.31
C LYS A 174 9.51 6.09 14.13
N GLU A 175 8.78 6.46 13.09
CA GLU A 175 7.56 5.73 12.75
C GLU A 175 7.89 4.30 12.27
N ASP A 176 7.02 3.34 12.57
CA ASP A 176 7.18 1.94 12.15
C ASP A 176 7.33 1.76 10.62
N ASN A 177 6.71 2.62 9.81
CA ASN A 177 6.91 2.70 8.36
C ASN A 177 8.38 3.02 8.00
N GLU A 178 9.04 3.93 8.73
CA GLU A 178 10.46 4.23 8.50
C GLU A 178 11.35 3.03 8.86
N VAL A 179 11.03 2.34 9.96
CA VAL A 179 11.74 1.11 10.36
C VAL A 179 11.55 0.01 9.31
N LEU A 180 10.35 -0.13 8.76
CA LEU A 180 10.08 -1.06 7.67
C LEU A 180 10.96 -0.76 6.45
N VAL A 181 11.07 0.50 6.03
CA VAL A 181 11.96 0.89 4.91
C VAL A 181 13.40 0.47 5.20
N GLU A 182 13.90 0.70 6.41
CA GLU A 182 15.26 0.28 6.82
C GLU A 182 15.46 -1.24 6.83
N ILE A 183 14.42 -2.01 7.15
CA ILE A 183 14.43 -3.48 7.08
C ILE A 183 14.47 -3.91 5.61
N LEU A 184 13.58 -3.39 4.77
CA LEU A 184 13.48 -3.75 3.36
C LEU A 184 14.77 -3.44 2.58
N HIS A 185 15.47 -2.36 2.91
CA HIS A 185 16.77 -2.04 2.29
C HIS A 185 17.89 -3.04 2.62
N LYS A 186 17.73 -3.88 3.65
CA LYS A 186 18.73 -4.89 4.07
C LYS A 186 18.40 -6.28 3.57
N LEU A 187 17.16 -6.53 3.15
CA LEU A 187 16.69 -7.84 2.76
C LEU A 187 16.73 -8.01 1.25
N ASP A 188 17.06 -9.21 0.79
CA ASP A 188 16.83 -9.62 -0.59
C ASP A 188 15.41 -10.17 -0.71
N ALA A 189 14.62 -9.56 -1.59
CA ALA A 189 13.23 -9.95 -1.78
C ALA A 189 13.03 -11.17 -2.67
N GLU A 190 14.11 -11.70 -3.25
CA GLU A 190 14.10 -12.99 -3.95
C GLU A 190 14.30 -14.18 -2.99
N GLU A 191 14.50 -13.94 -1.69
CA GLU A 191 14.57 -15.04 -0.72
C GLU A 191 13.21 -15.70 -0.51
N ASP A 192 13.19 -17.04 -0.55
CA ASP A 192 11.97 -17.85 -0.41
C ASP A 192 11.18 -17.55 0.89
N ASP A 193 11.86 -17.03 1.92
CA ASP A 193 11.29 -16.71 3.24
C ASP A 193 11.21 -15.20 3.53
N PHE A 194 11.18 -14.36 2.49
CA PHE A 194 11.19 -12.90 2.61
C PHE A 194 10.16 -12.35 3.61
N LYS A 195 8.92 -12.87 3.59
CA LYS A 195 7.87 -12.46 4.52
C LYS A 195 8.25 -12.71 5.98
N HIS A 196 8.84 -13.87 6.28
CA HIS A 196 9.29 -14.22 7.62
C HIS A 196 10.46 -13.33 8.05
N LEU A 197 11.41 -13.08 7.15
CA LEU A 197 12.54 -12.19 7.42
C LEU A 197 12.09 -10.75 7.74
N VAL A 198 11.10 -10.23 7.02
CA VAL A 198 10.48 -8.94 7.34
C VAL A 198 9.86 -8.98 8.74
N TYR A 199 9.03 -9.99 9.03
CA TYR A 199 8.38 -10.11 10.33
C TYR A 199 9.40 -10.20 11.49
N GLN A 200 10.45 -10.97 11.31
CA GLN A 200 11.53 -11.09 12.30
C GLN A 200 12.24 -9.74 12.49
N GLY A 201 12.54 -9.03 11.40
CA GLY A 201 13.12 -7.69 11.45
C GLY A 201 12.23 -6.71 12.22
N LEU A 202 10.91 -6.76 12.04
CA LEU A 202 9.96 -5.96 12.80
C LEU A 202 9.97 -6.33 14.29
N ALA A 203 9.91 -7.62 14.61
CA ALA A 203 9.92 -8.12 15.99
C ALA A 203 11.23 -7.79 16.74
N ASP A 204 12.36 -7.74 16.05
CA ASP A 204 13.66 -7.39 16.60
C ASP A 204 13.80 -5.89 16.91
N ASN A 205 13.08 -5.04 16.18
CA ASN A 205 13.10 -3.59 16.38
C ASN A 205 11.92 -3.08 17.23
N TYR A 206 10.90 -3.90 17.49
CA TYR A 206 9.72 -3.47 18.23
C TYR A 206 10.05 -3.10 19.69
N PRO A 207 9.57 -1.95 20.21
CA PRO A 207 9.77 -1.56 21.60
C PRO A 207 9.18 -2.60 22.54
N ARG A 208 9.98 -3.07 23.51
CA ARG A 208 9.50 -3.98 24.57
C ARG A 208 9.34 -3.16 25.85
N PRO A 209 8.21 -3.28 26.57
CA PRO A 209 8.12 -2.71 27.91
C PRO A 209 9.20 -3.35 28.80
N GLU A 210 9.87 -2.51 29.59
CA GLU A 210 10.80 -2.95 30.65
C GLU A 210 10.09 -3.77 31.73
#